data_AF-A0A4P9ZT94-F1
#
_entry.id   AF-A0A4P9ZT94-F1
#
_cell.length_a   1.000
_cell.length_b   1.000
_cell.length_c   1.000
_cell.angle_alpha   90.00
_cell.angle_beta   90.00
_cell.angle_gamma   90.00
#
_symmetry.space_group_name_H-M   'P 1'
#
loop_
_entity.id
_entity.type
_entity.pdbx_description
1 polymer ?
#
loop_
_entity_poly.entity_id
_entity_poly.type
_entity_poly.pdbx_seq_one_letter_code
_entity_poly.pdbx_strand_id
1 'polypeptide(L)'
;MKTDVPLQRFAQNPSDSAYQVAEAHLPKASFSSAELGQLLEPDNRENRQKLKRFILDNYDLFAPRYDVTLEEERDLAFKRLQAVGQGGFISVLDFERNPLNIFAVDYDG
;
A
#
# COMPACT_ATOMS: atom_id res chain seq x y z
N MET A 1 -30.36 11.60 12.27
CA MET A 1 -30.42 10.13 12.43
C MET A 1 -29.04 9.60 12.10
N LYS A 2 -28.24 9.26 13.12
CA LYS A 2 -26.90 8.71 12.95
C LYS A 2 -27.06 7.20 12.85
N THR A 3 -26.83 6.63 11.68
CA THR A 3 -26.67 5.17 11.53
C THR A 3 -25.23 4.85 11.89
N ASP A 4 -25.01 4.51 13.16
CA ASP A 4 -23.81 3.80 13.58
C ASP A 4 -23.83 2.41 12.94
N VAL A 5 -23.05 2.25 11.86
CA VAL A 5 -22.78 0.94 11.29
C VAL A 5 -21.67 0.30 12.13
N PRO A 6 -21.93 -0.80 12.85
CA PRO A 6 -20.92 -1.41 13.70
C PRO A 6 -19.78 -1.98 12.84
N LEU A 7 -18.53 -1.66 13.20
CA LEU A 7 -17.28 -2.17 12.62
C LEU A 7 -17.11 -3.71 12.73
N GLN A 8 -18.13 -4.45 13.16
CA GLN A 8 -18.09 -5.89 13.39
C GLN A 8 -18.29 -6.73 12.11
N ARG A 9 -18.52 -6.12 10.95
CA ARG A 9 -18.78 -6.87 9.69
C ARG A 9 -17.55 -7.46 9.00
N PHE A 10 -16.34 -7.20 9.50
CA PHE A 10 -15.11 -7.79 8.96
C PHE A 10 -14.61 -9.02 9.73
N ALA A 11 -15.37 -9.52 10.72
CA ALA A 11 -14.82 -10.45 11.71
C ALA A 11 -14.52 -11.87 11.22
N GLN A 12 -14.93 -12.29 10.02
CA GLN A 12 -14.56 -13.63 9.49
C GLN A 12 -14.53 -13.62 7.96
N ASN A 13 -13.46 -13.07 7.38
CA ASN A 13 -13.11 -13.44 6.01
C ASN A 13 -12.49 -14.86 6.04
N PRO A 14 -12.93 -15.79 5.17
CA PRO A 14 -12.41 -17.17 5.15
C PRO A 14 -10.90 -17.24 4.88
N SER A 15 -10.32 -16.18 4.30
CA SER A 15 -8.88 -15.99 4.14
C SER A 15 -8.14 -15.80 5.46
N ASP A 16 -8.71 -15.06 6.43
CA ASP A 16 -8.02 -14.79 7.71
C ASP A 16 -7.78 -16.07 8.49
N SER A 17 -8.74 -17.02 8.45
CA SER A 17 -8.57 -18.34 9.04
C SER A 17 -7.53 -19.18 8.30
N ALA A 18 -7.45 -19.09 6.97
CA ALA A 18 -6.44 -19.81 6.19
C ALA A 18 -5.01 -19.29 6.44
N TYR A 19 -4.83 -17.97 6.56
CA TYR A 19 -3.54 -17.38 6.93
C TYR A 19 -3.14 -17.71 8.37
N GLN A 20 -4.07 -17.66 9.33
CA GLN A 20 -3.77 -18.02 10.72
C GLN A 20 -3.38 -19.49 10.90
N VAL A 21 -4.01 -20.41 10.16
CA VAL A 21 -3.67 -21.84 10.20
C VAL A 21 -2.30 -22.12 9.55
N ALA A 22 -1.96 -21.38 8.50
CA ALA A 22 -0.64 -21.46 7.85
C ALA A 22 0.48 -20.90 8.75
N GLU A 23 0.28 -19.74 9.38
CA GLU A 23 1.29 -19.14 10.28
C GLU A 23 1.69 -20.05 11.44
N ALA A 24 0.75 -20.82 12.00
CA ALA A 24 1.02 -21.73 13.11
C ALA A 24 2.02 -22.85 12.77
N HIS A 25 2.22 -23.16 11.48
CA HIS A 25 3.07 -24.26 11.00
C HIS A 25 4.26 -23.80 10.16
N LEU A 26 4.37 -22.50 9.86
CA LEU A 26 5.51 -21.97 9.13
C LEU A 26 6.73 -21.89 10.05
N PRO A 27 7.92 -22.28 9.55
CA PRO A 27 9.14 -22.11 10.31
C PRO A 27 9.34 -20.62 10.58
N LYS A 28 9.62 -20.27 11.84
CA LYS A 28 9.96 -18.90 12.21
C LYS A 28 11.17 -18.47 11.39
N ALA A 29 11.09 -17.32 10.74
CA ALA A 29 12.20 -16.77 9.98
C ALA A 29 13.46 -16.69 10.85
N SER A 30 14.58 -17.19 10.32
CA SER A 30 15.88 -17.15 11.00
C SER A 30 16.58 -15.80 10.88
N PHE A 31 15.91 -14.81 10.28
CA PHE A 31 16.42 -13.47 10.01
C PHE A 31 15.38 -12.41 10.39
N SER A 32 15.82 -11.17 10.55
CA SER A 32 14.92 -10.04 10.82
C SER A 32 14.27 -9.53 9.53
N SER A 33 12.94 -9.52 9.48
CA SER A 33 12.19 -8.94 8.36
C SER A 33 12.43 -7.44 8.23
N ALA A 34 12.70 -6.74 9.33
CA ALA A 34 13.01 -5.32 9.33
C ALA A 34 14.40 -5.04 8.71
N GLU A 35 15.40 -5.85 9.04
CA GLU A 35 16.75 -5.72 8.45
C GLU A 35 16.74 -6.09 6.97
N LEU A 36 16.00 -7.15 6.60
CA LEU A 36 15.79 -7.50 5.20
C LEU A 36 15.07 -6.37 4.45
N GLY A 37 14.04 -5.76 5.05
CA GLY A 37 13.36 -4.60 4.46
C GLY A 37 14.30 -3.41 4.24
N GLN A 38 15.19 -3.12 5.19
CA GLN A 38 16.21 -2.08 5.01
C GLN A 38 17.20 -2.39 3.89
N LEU A 39 17.56 -3.67 3.72
CA LEU A 39 18.44 -4.13 2.65
C LEU A 39 17.75 -4.03 1.28
N LEU A 40 16.47 -4.41 1.18
CA LEU A 40 15.69 -4.40 -0.06
C LEU A 40 15.24 -2.99 -0.49
N GLU A 41 15.15 -2.06 0.45
CA GLU A 41 14.80 -0.65 0.18
C GLU A 41 16.06 0.22 0.37
N PRO A 42 16.98 0.27 -0.62
CA PRO A 42 18.26 0.95 -0.46
C PRO A 42 18.12 2.47 -0.33
N ASP A 43 17.03 3.06 -0.82
CA ASP A 43 16.83 4.49 -0.95
C ASP A 43 15.45 4.98 -0.45
N ASN A 44 15.33 6.30 -0.31
CA ASN A 44 14.11 7.05 -0.06
C ASN A 44 13.15 6.46 1.00
N ARG A 45 13.71 5.79 2.02
CA ARG A 45 12.99 4.97 3.01
C ARG A 45 11.94 5.77 3.76
N GLU A 46 12.26 7.00 4.14
CA GLU A 46 11.33 7.88 4.83
C GLU A 46 10.11 8.21 3.96
N ASN A 47 10.32 8.55 2.68
CA ASN A 47 9.23 8.83 1.76
C ASN A 47 8.39 7.57 1.47
N ARG A 48 9.03 6.40 1.29
CA ARG A 48 8.34 5.12 1.14
C ARG A 48 7.49 4.78 2.37
N GLN A 49 8.00 5.00 3.58
CA GLN A 49 7.23 4.79 4.82
C GLN A 49 6.02 5.74 4.90
N LYS A 50 6.21 7.01 4.57
CA LYS A 50 5.12 8.00 4.50
C LYS A 50 4.06 7.61 3.47
N LEU A 51 4.47 7.15 2.28
CA LEU A 51 3.57 6.67 1.24
C LEU A 51 2.79 5.42 1.68
N LYS A 52 3.46 4.42 2.27
CA LYS A 52 2.81 3.22 2.82
C LYS A 52 1.77 3.60 3.87
N ARG A 53 2.12 4.51 4.78
CA ARG A 53 1.18 5.02 5.80
C ARG A 53 -0.01 5.73 5.16
N PHE A 54 0.24 6.61 4.19
CA PHE A 54 -0.82 7.31 3.45
C PHE A 54 -1.78 6.34 2.76
N ILE A 55 -1.28 5.28 2.12
CA ILE A 55 -2.10 4.24 1.49
C ILE A 55 -2.99 3.54 2.52
N LEU A 56 -2.43 3.17 3.68
CA LEU A 56 -3.19 2.53 4.76
C LEU A 56 -4.25 3.45 5.36
N ASP A 57 -3.93 4.73 5.56
CA ASP A 57 -4.86 5.72 6.09
C ASP A 57 -6.00 6.05 5.10
N ASN A 58 -5.79 5.78 3.81
CA ASN A 58 -6.77 5.97 2.72
C ASN A 58 -7.24 4.64 2.12
N TYR A 59 -7.35 3.58 2.95
CA TYR A 59 -7.60 2.21 2.48
C TYR A 59 -8.80 2.07 1.54
N ASP A 60 -9.90 2.81 1.74
CA ASP A 60 -11.09 2.73 0.87
C ASP A 60 -10.79 3.02 -0.61
N LEU A 61 -9.81 3.91 -0.87
CA LEU A 61 -9.36 4.26 -2.21
C LEU A 61 -8.35 3.25 -2.76
N PHE A 62 -7.45 2.73 -1.92
CA PHE A 62 -6.33 1.89 -2.33
C PHE A 62 -6.56 0.39 -2.18
N ALA A 63 -7.65 -0.03 -1.53
CA ALA A 63 -8.01 -1.42 -1.37
C ALA A 63 -8.02 -2.12 -2.75
N PRO A 64 -7.36 -3.28 -2.88
CA PRO A 64 -7.45 -4.08 -4.09
C PRO A 64 -8.91 -4.43 -4.40
N ARG A 65 -9.31 -4.25 -5.65
CA ARG A 65 -10.64 -4.62 -6.15
C ARG A 65 -10.43 -5.52 -7.36
N TYR A 66 -11.09 -6.68 -7.34
CA TYR A 66 -11.06 -7.65 -8.44
C TYR A 66 -12.35 -7.52 -9.26
N ASP A 67 -12.34 -8.05 -10.49
CA ASP A 67 -13.50 -8.10 -11.38
C ASP A 67 -14.16 -6.73 -11.65
N VAL A 68 -13.37 -5.66 -11.72
CA VAL A 68 -13.81 -4.32 -12.12
C VAL A 68 -13.78 -4.16 -13.64
N THR A 69 -14.65 -3.33 -14.20
CA THR A 69 -14.60 -3.00 -15.63
C THR A 69 -13.37 -2.12 -15.94
N LEU A 70 -12.93 -2.11 -17.20
CA LEU A 70 -11.81 -1.25 -17.63
C LEU A 70 -12.06 0.25 -17.37
N GLU A 71 -13.31 0.70 -17.50
CA GLU A 71 -13.66 2.09 -17.24
C GLU A 71 -13.52 2.43 -15.74
N GLU A 72 -14.03 1.55 -14.88
CA GLU A 72 -13.90 1.70 -13.43
C GLU A 72 -12.45 1.60 -12.97
N GLU A 73 -11.66 0.69 -13.57
CA GLU A 73 -10.23 0.55 -13.29
C GLU A 73 -9.47 1.84 -13.66
N ARG A 74 -9.72 2.39 -14.85
CA ARG A 74 -9.11 3.65 -15.30
C ARG A 74 -9.44 4.80 -14.36
N ASP A 75 -10.72 4.96 -14.01
CA ASP A 75 -11.17 6.06 -13.16
C ASP A 75 -10.63 5.91 -11.72
N LEU A 76 -10.54 4.68 -11.22
CA LEU A 76 -9.95 4.37 -9.91
C LEU A 76 -8.44 4.62 -9.89
N ALA A 77 -7.73 4.20 -10.95
CA ALA A 77 -6.30 4.46 -11.12
C ALA A 77 -6.01 5.97 -11.17
N PHE A 78 -6.82 6.74 -11.90
CA PHE A 78 -6.69 8.20 -11.97
C PHE A 78 -6.87 8.86 -10.60
N LYS A 79 -7.89 8.46 -9.84
CA LYS A 79 -8.13 8.98 -8.48
C LYS A 79 -6.96 8.67 -7.53
N ARG A 80 -6.42 7.45 -7.59
CA ARG A 80 -5.23 7.05 -6.81
C ARG A 80 -4.01 7.89 -7.18
N LEU A 81 -3.74 8.02 -8.47
CA LEU A 81 -2.62 8.81 -8.98
C LEU A 81 -2.72 10.27 -8.55
N GLN A 82 -3.92 10.86 -8.65
CA GLN A 82 -4.16 12.24 -8.22
C GLN A 82 -3.91 12.41 -6.72
N ALA A 83 -4.40 11.48 -5.89
CA ALA A 83 -4.20 11.51 -4.44
C ALA A 83 -2.70 11.41 -4.07
N VAL A 84 -1.96 10.51 -4.72
CA VAL A 84 -0.51 10.35 -4.49
C VAL A 84 0.27 11.58 -4.96
N GLY A 85 -0.07 12.13 -6.13
CA GLY A 85 0.57 13.34 -6.68
C GLY A 85 0.32 14.59 -5.82
N GLN A 86 -0.93 14.79 -5.35
CA GLN A 86 -1.27 15.88 -4.45
C GLN A 86 -0.65 15.73 -3.06
N GLY A 87 -0.41 14.49 -2.61
CA GLY A 87 0.30 14.19 -1.37
C GLY A 87 1.80 14.51 -1.41
N GLY A 88 2.36 14.84 -2.58
CA GLY A 88 3.77 15.20 -2.71
C GLY A 88 4.76 14.05 -2.58
N PHE A 89 4.29 12.80 -2.63
CA PHE A 89 5.13 11.61 -2.54
C PHE A 89 5.94 11.36 -3.81
N ILE A 90 5.40 11.81 -4.96
CA ILE A 90 6.02 11.74 -6.28
C ILE A 90 5.96 13.14 -6.88
N SER A 91 7.08 13.64 -7.40
CA SER A 91 7.11 14.91 -8.14
C SER A 91 7.99 14.75 -9.38
N VAL A 92 7.40 14.94 -10.55
CA VAL A 92 8.12 14.95 -11.84
C VAL A 92 8.86 16.28 -12.06
N LEU A 93 8.47 17.32 -11.32
CA LEU A 93 9.03 18.67 -11.42
C LEU A 93 10.23 18.89 -10.47
N ASP A 94 10.46 17.98 -9.51
CA ASP A 94 11.54 18.09 -8.52
C ASP A 94 12.73 17.17 -8.84
N PHE A 95 12.94 16.90 -10.13
CA PHE A 95 14.03 16.04 -10.61
C PHE A 95 15.41 16.60 -10.25
N GLU A 96 15.54 17.93 -10.15
CA GLU A 96 16.80 18.60 -9.82
C GLU A 96 17.18 18.47 -8.33
N ARG A 97 16.21 18.39 -7.40
CA ARG A 97 16.51 18.37 -5.95
C ARG A 97 16.36 16.98 -5.33
N ASN A 98 15.45 16.15 -5.84
CA ASN A 98 15.29 14.77 -5.37
C ASN A 98 14.82 13.82 -6.50
N PRO A 99 15.74 13.41 -7.39
CA PRO A 99 15.43 12.52 -8.51
C PRO A 99 14.90 11.14 -8.07
N LEU A 100 15.14 10.72 -6.83
CA LEU A 100 14.73 9.42 -6.28
C LEU A 100 13.24 9.37 -5.87
N ASN A 101 12.51 10.50 -5.90
CA ASN A 101 11.07 10.51 -5.62
C ASN A 101 10.23 9.86 -6.73
N ILE A 102 10.73 9.81 -7.96
CA ILE A 102 10.04 9.17 -9.09
C ILE A 102 10.24 7.65 -9.02
N PHE A 103 11.46 7.20 -8.71
CA PHE A 103 11.79 5.78 -8.57
C PHE A 103 11.24 5.13 -7.29
N ALA A 104 10.77 5.92 -6.32
CA ALA A 104 10.10 5.40 -5.12
C ALA A 104 8.78 4.67 -5.44
N VAL A 105 8.20 4.90 -6.62
CA VAL A 105 6.92 4.34 -7.05
C VAL A 105 7.04 3.48 -8.32
N ASP A 106 8.19 3.52 -8.98
CA ASP A 106 8.47 2.77 -10.20
C ASP A 106 9.59 1.73 -9.98
N TYR A 107 9.26 0.65 -9.25
CA TYR A 107 10.09 -0.56 -9.24
C TYR A 107 9.17 -1.79 -9.25
N ASP A 108 8.69 -2.13 -10.44
CA ASP A 108 8.38 -3.50 -10.87
C ASP A 108 9.36 -3.82 -12.01
N GLY A 109 10.38 -4.62 -11.71
CA GLY A 109 11.42 -5.05 -12.66
C GLY A 109 12.73 -5.43 -12.01
#